data_AF-A0A0A0IF99-F1
#
_entry.id   AF-A0A0A0IF99-F1
#
_cell.length_a   1.000
_cell.length_b   1.000
_cell.length_c   1.000
_cell.angle_alpha   90.00
_cell.angle_beta   90.00
_cell.angle_gamma   90.00
#
_symmetry.space_group_name_H-M   'P 1'
#
loop_
_entity.id
_entity.type
_entity.pdbx_description
1 polymer ?
#
loop_
_entity_poly.entity_id
_entity_poly.type
_entity_poly.pdbx_seq_one_letter_code
_entity_poly.pdbx_strand_id
1 'polypeptide(L)'
;MKKVIIGSIIFILVFILAFYSKFSYLGTMKGNIISKESNTSVTTFIAKNEDKINFICNSSVKQGTIKLILINPKGKIIKNFQTNKNYSEQICLDTDGEYKFRIAYDNFIGNYTVKYK
;
A
#
# COMPACT_ATOMS: atom_id res chain seq x y z
N MET A 1 -24.46 -27.26 -30.11
CA MET A 1 -22.98 -27.23 -30.12
C MET A 1 -22.40 -25.82 -30.15
N LYS A 2 -22.64 -24.99 -31.19
CA LYS A 2 -22.07 -23.62 -31.29
C LYS A 2 -22.36 -22.71 -30.07
N LYS A 3 -23.59 -22.72 -29.54
CA LYS A 3 -23.98 -21.93 -28.35
C LYS A 3 -23.30 -22.37 -27.03
N VAL A 4 -22.96 -23.67 -26.91
CA VAL A 4 -22.27 -24.23 -25.73
C VAL A 4 -20.80 -23.82 -25.74
N ILE A 5 -20.17 -23.81 -26.92
CA ILE A 5 -18.78 -23.36 -27.11
C ILE A 5 -18.65 -21.86 -26.78
N ILE A 6 -19.61 -21.03 -27.25
CA ILE A 6 -19.63 -19.59 -26.96
C ILE A 6 -19.81 -19.33 -25.46
N GLY A 7 -20.68 -20.08 -24.77
CA GLY A 7 -20.88 -19.96 -23.32
C GLY A 7 -19.63 -20.30 -22.52
N SER A 8 -18.92 -21.38 -22.87
CA SER A 8 -17.66 -21.74 -22.22
C SER A 8 -16.56 -20.71 -22.46
N ILE A 9 -16.46 -20.12 -23.65
CA ILE A 9 -15.48 -19.07 -23.96
C ILE A 9 -15.74 -17.83 -23.10
N ILE A 10 -17.01 -17.40 -22.97
CA ILE A 10 -17.38 -16.25 -22.14
C ILE A 10 -17.04 -16.53 -20.66
N PHE A 11 -17.31 -17.74 -20.18
CA PHE A 11 -17.04 -18.12 -18.79
C PHE A 11 -15.54 -18.12 -18.48
N ILE A 12 -14.71 -18.64 -19.38
CA ILE A 12 -13.24 -18.60 -19.28
C ILE A 12 -12.75 -17.16 -19.31
N LEU A 13 -13.30 -16.30 -20.18
CA LEU A 13 -12.92 -14.89 -20.28
C LEU A 13 -13.24 -14.13 -18.98
N VAL A 14 -14.42 -14.36 -18.39
CA VAL A 14 -14.82 -13.79 -17.09
C VAL A 14 -13.91 -14.27 -15.97
N PHE A 15 -13.55 -15.55 -15.95
CA PHE A 15 -12.61 -16.10 -14.97
C PHE A 15 -11.21 -15.50 -15.09
N ILE A 16 -10.72 -15.32 -16.32
CA ILE A 16 -9.42 -14.69 -16.59
C ILE A 16 -9.43 -13.23 -16.12
N LEU A 17 -10.48 -12.46 -16.44
CA LEU A 17 -10.62 -11.07 -15.99
C LEU A 17 -10.71 -10.95 -14.46
N ALA A 18 -11.43 -11.88 -13.80
CA ALA A 18 -11.52 -11.95 -12.34
C ALA A 18 -10.18 -12.36 -11.66
N PHE A 19 -9.30 -13.05 -12.40
CA PHE A 19 -7.97 -13.42 -11.90
C PHE A 19 -6.98 -12.27 -12.03
N TYR A 20 -7.05 -11.49 -13.11
CA TYR A 20 -6.19 -10.32 -13.33
C TYR A 20 -6.47 -9.18 -12.33
N SER A 21 -7.70 -9.04 -11.85
CA SER A 21 -8.06 -7.99 -10.88
C SER A 21 -7.45 -8.21 -9.47
N LYS A 22 -6.97 -9.42 -9.15
CA LYS A 22 -6.36 -9.75 -7.84
C LYS A 22 -4.93 -9.23 -7.62
N PHE A 23 -4.33 -8.56 -8.62
CA PHE A 23 -2.90 -8.22 -8.56
C PHE A 23 -2.57 -6.73 -8.53
N SER A 24 -3.56 -5.83 -8.46
CA SER A 24 -3.28 -4.40 -8.30
C SER A 24 -2.96 -4.05 -6.84
N TYR A 25 -2.02 -3.13 -6.65
CA TYR A 25 -1.78 -2.52 -5.34
C TYR A 25 -2.89 -1.51 -5.04
N LEU A 26 -3.37 -1.48 -3.80
CA LEU A 26 -4.26 -0.44 -3.29
C LEU A 26 -3.57 0.93 -3.28
N GLY A 27 -2.24 0.95 -3.11
CA GLY A 27 -1.44 2.15 -3.27
C GLY A 27 0.05 1.89 -3.35
N THR A 28 0.77 2.87 -3.88
CA THR A 28 2.23 2.89 -3.94
C THR A 28 2.72 4.31 -3.66
N MET A 29 3.63 4.46 -2.71
CA MET A 29 4.35 5.70 -2.44
C MET A 29 5.84 5.44 -2.55
N LYS A 30 6.55 6.27 -3.32
CA LYS A 30 8.00 6.16 -3.49
C LYS A 30 8.63 7.53 -3.60
N GLY A 31 9.90 7.61 -3.20
CA GLY A 31 10.71 8.82 -3.33
C GLY A 31 12.19 8.44 -3.39
N ASN A 32 12.95 9.20 -4.18
CA ASN A 32 14.41 9.16 -4.21
C ASN A 32 14.93 10.59 -4.08
N ILE A 33 15.36 10.94 -2.88
CA ILE A 33 15.68 12.30 -2.47
C ILE A 33 17.21 12.38 -2.38
N ILE A 34 17.80 13.20 -3.25
CA ILE A 34 19.26 13.31 -3.43
C ILE A 34 19.86 14.53 -2.72
N SER A 35 19.02 15.50 -2.35
CA SER A 35 19.37 16.71 -1.58
C SER A 35 18.45 16.82 -0.37
N LYS A 36 18.86 17.58 0.64
CA LYS A 36 18.06 17.74 1.87
C LYS A 36 16.69 18.33 1.53
N GLU A 37 15.65 17.55 1.79
CA GLU A 37 14.27 17.96 1.58
C GLU A 37 13.40 17.56 2.76
N SER A 38 12.32 18.31 2.96
CA SER A 38 11.28 18.01 3.94
C SER A 38 9.93 18.04 3.24
N ASN A 39 9.11 17.01 3.45
CA ASN A 39 7.78 16.94 2.85
C ASN A 39 6.86 16.03 3.68
N THR A 40 5.56 16.18 3.47
CA THR A 40 4.54 15.25 3.95
C THR A 40 3.61 14.89 2.79
N SER A 41 3.38 13.60 2.61
CA SER A 41 2.41 13.07 1.67
C SER A 41 1.49 12.07 2.37
N VAL A 42 0.24 12.03 1.94
CA VAL A 42 -0.79 11.16 2.50
C VAL A 42 -1.56 10.50 1.36
N THR A 43 -1.74 9.19 1.44
CA THR A 43 -2.69 8.45 0.59
C THR A 43 -3.77 7.84 1.46
N THR A 44 -4.92 7.54 0.86
CA THR A 44 -6.03 6.92 1.56
C THR A 44 -6.52 5.67 0.83
N PHE A 45 -7.17 4.77 1.57
CA PHE A 45 -7.86 3.62 1.00
C PHE A 45 -9.03 3.21 1.91
N ILE A 46 -10.08 2.68 1.31
CA ILE A 46 -11.25 2.14 2.03
C ILE A 46 -10.99 0.67 2.33
N ALA A 47 -11.25 0.27 3.58
CA ALA A 47 -11.18 -1.13 4.01
C ALA A 47 -12.23 -1.44 5.07
N LYS A 48 -12.47 -2.72 5.29
CA LYS A 48 -13.37 -3.24 6.31
C LYS A 48 -12.58 -3.77 7.51
N ASN A 49 -13.27 -3.87 8.63
CA ASN A 49 -12.81 -4.57 9.81
C ASN A 49 -12.41 -6.00 9.41
N GLU A 50 -11.31 -6.47 9.98
CA GLU A 50 -10.69 -7.76 9.71
C GLU A 50 -10.06 -7.93 8.32
N ASP A 51 -10.12 -6.93 7.45
CA ASP A 51 -9.34 -6.94 6.21
C ASP A 51 -7.84 -7.08 6.53
N LYS A 52 -7.14 -7.87 5.73
CA LYS A 52 -5.71 -8.12 5.88
C LYS A 52 -4.95 -7.47 4.74
N ILE A 53 -4.24 -6.40 5.05
CA ILE A 53 -3.47 -5.64 4.06
C ILE A 53 -2.00 -5.99 4.19
N ASN A 54 -1.37 -6.40 3.09
CA ASN A 54 0.06 -6.69 3.06
C ASN A 54 0.84 -5.46 2.61
N PHE A 55 1.67 -4.92 3.50
CA PHE A 55 2.58 -3.83 3.22
C PHE A 55 3.95 -4.38 2.83
N ILE A 56 4.53 -3.83 1.77
CA ILE A 56 5.89 -4.10 1.32
C ILE A 56 6.65 -2.79 1.47
N CYS A 57 7.58 -2.74 2.41
CA CYS A 57 8.29 -1.54 2.82
C CYS A 57 9.78 -1.69 2.51
N ASN A 58 10.32 -0.75 1.74
CA ASN A 58 11.74 -0.59 1.51
C ASN A 58 12.11 0.87 1.77
N SER A 59 13.13 1.11 2.58
CA SER A 59 13.72 2.43 2.74
C SER A 59 15.21 2.35 3.05
N SER A 60 15.94 3.36 2.61
CA SER A 60 17.34 3.60 2.95
C SER A 60 17.50 5.06 3.34
N VAL A 61 17.95 5.29 4.57
CA VAL A 61 18.14 6.63 5.14
C VAL A 61 19.63 6.94 5.15
N LYS A 62 20.06 7.93 4.37
CA LYS A 62 21.44 8.43 4.40
C LYS A 62 21.59 9.59 5.39
N GLN A 63 20.60 10.48 5.43
CA GLN A 63 20.54 11.62 6.33
C GLN A 63 19.09 11.98 6.66
N GLY A 64 18.89 12.65 7.81
CA GLY A 64 17.60 13.16 8.23
C GLY A 64 16.68 12.08 8.78
N THR A 65 15.38 12.33 8.73
CA THR A 65 14.37 11.42 9.27
C THR A 65 13.24 11.17 8.28
N ILE A 66 12.65 9.98 8.38
CA ILE A 66 11.43 9.62 7.67
C ILE A 66 10.52 8.85 8.63
N LYS A 67 9.23 9.18 8.61
CA LYS A 67 8.16 8.52 9.35
C LYS A 67 7.14 7.97 8.36
N LEU A 68 6.82 6.70 8.53
CA LEU A 68 5.87 5.95 7.73
C LEU A 68 4.80 5.44 8.69
N ILE A 69 3.56 5.94 8.60
CA ILE A 69 2.51 5.63 9.58
C ILE A 69 1.17 5.29 8.92
N LEU A 70 0.46 4.32 9.50
CA LEU A 70 -0.92 3.98 9.17
C LEU A 70 -1.85 4.49 10.25
N ILE A 71 -2.86 5.24 9.85
CA ILE A 71 -3.86 5.87 10.71
C ILE A 71 -5.22 5.29 10.35
N ASN A 72 -5.96 4.84 11.35
CA ASN A 72 -7.30 4.28 11.17
C ASN A 72 -8.37 5.38 11.00
N PRO A 73 -9.63 5.03 10.63
CA PRO A 73 -10.70 6.01 10.42
C PRO A 73 -11.01 6.88 11.64
N LYS A 74 -10.69 6.40 12.85
CA LYS A 74 -10.86 7.13 14.12
C LYS A 74 -9.71 8.11 14.41
N GLY A 75 -8.73 8.23 13.51
CA GLY A 75 -7.57 9.11 13.66
C GLY A 75 -6.45 8.53 14.53
N LYS A 76 -6.54 7.26 14.95
CA LYS A 76 -5.50 6.60 15.76
C LYS A 76 -4.40 6.05 14.87
N ILE A 77 -3.14 6.28 15.24
CA ILE A 77 -2.00 5.59 14.62
C ILE A 77 -2.03 4.12 15.05
N ILE A 78 -2.24 3.22 14.10
CA ILE A 78 -2.29 1.77 14.35
C ILE A 78 -0.98 1.07 13.95
N LYS A 79 -0.16 1.72 13.11
CA LYS A 79 1.17 1.21 12.79
C LYS A 79 2.18 2.34 12.56
N ASN A 80 3.33 2.19 13.21
CA ASN A 80 4.57 2.87 12.84
C ASN A 80 5.47 1.86 12.13
N PHE A 81 5.78 2.10 10.86
CA PHE A 81 6.64 1.22 10.09
C PHE A 81 8.12 1.52 10.38
N GLN A 82 8.90 0.47 10.52
CA GLN A 82 10.36 0.58 10.64
C GLN A 82 10.97 1.06 9.31
N THR A 83 12.05 1.83 9.43
CA THR A 83 12.76 2.47 8.32
C THR A 83 14.18 1.93 8.20
N ASN A 84 14.89 2.28 7.12
CA ASN A 84 16.24 1.81 6.82
C ASN A 84 16.37 0.28 6.67
N LYS A 85 15.33 -0.36 6.15
CA LYS A 85 15.26 -1.80 5.92
C LYS A 85 14.25 -2.16 4.84
N ASN A 86 14.35 -3.40 4.36
CA ASN A 86 13.42 -4.01 3.41
C ASN A 86 12.68 -5.18 4.09
N TYR A 87 11.35 -5.16 4.05
CA TYR A 87 10.51 -6.19 4.66
C TYR A 87 9.08 -6.11 4.14
N SER A 88 8.32 -7.18 4.36
CA SER A 88 6.87 -7.17 4.22
C SER A 88 6.20 -7.50 5.55
N GLU A 89 5.02 -6.94 5.78
CA GLU A 89 4.22 -7.21 6.97
C GLU A 89 2.73 -7.16 6.61
N GLN A 90 1.97 -8.13 7.12
CA GLN A 90 0.51 -8.13 7.01
C GLN A 90 -0.11 -7.50 8.24
N ILE A 91 -1.06 -6.59 8.03
CA ILE A 91 -1.77 -5.88 9.09
C ILE A 91 -3.25 -6.24 9.00
N CYS A 92 -3.82 -6.70 10.12
CA CYS A 92 -5.25 -6.92 10.28
C CYS A 92 -5.90 -5.61 10.73
N LEU A 93 -6.89 -5.13 9.98
CA LEU A 93 -7.55 -3.85 10.22
C LEU A 93 -8.66 -4.00 11.27
N ASP A 94 -8.89 -2.95 12.06
CA ASP A 94 -9.71 -3.00 13.28
C ASP A 94 -11.00 -2.17 13.20
N THR A 95 -11.24 -1.51 12.08
CA THR A 95 -12.35 -0.56 11.90
C THR A 95 -12.72 -0.44 10.43
N ASP A 96 -14.02 -0.35 10.13
CA ASP A 96 -14.52 -0.02 8.79
C ASP A 96 -14.23 1.45 8.43
N GLY A 97 -13.82 1.71 7.19
CA GLY A 97 -13.80 3.06 6.63
C GLY A 97 -12.49 3.43 5.95
N GLU A 98 -12.23 4.73 5.88
CA GLU A 98 -11.06 5.29 5.22
C GLU A 98 -9.81 5.29 6.12
N TYR A 99 -8.81 4.53 5.72
CA TYR A 99 -7.48 4.54 6.33
C TYR A 99 -6.59 5.56 5.65
N LYS A 100 -5.66 6.15 6.39
CA LYS A 100 -4.67 7.09 5.88
C LYS A 100 -3.27 6.53 6.07
N PHE A 101 -2.52 6.42 4.99
CA PHE A 101 -1.10 6.12 5.05
C PHE A 101 -0.33 7.42 4.81
N ARG A 102 0.47 7.82 5.80
CA ARG A 102 1.22 9.08 5.79
C ARG A 102 2.72 8.81 5.78
N ILE A 103 3.40 9.52 4.88
CA ILE A 103 4.85 9.62 4.83
C ILE A 103 5.21 11.06 5.16
N ALA A 104 6.06 11.25 6.16
CA ALA A 104 6.61 12.56 6.49
C ALA A 104 8.11 12.43 6.67
N TYR A 105 8.89 13.30 6.03
CA TYR A 105 10.33 13.31 6.14
C TYR A 105 10.85 14.72 6.35
N ASP A 106 11.97 14.84 7.08
CA ASP A 106 12.60 16.11 7.40
C ASP A 106 14.11 16.03 7.20
N ASN A 107 14.67 17.03 6.49
CA ASN A 107 16.07 17.12 6.13
C ASN A 107 16.62 15.80 5.55
N PHE A 108 15.77 15.10 4.82
CA PHE A 108 15.96 13.71 4.42
C PHE A 108 16.81 13.62 3.16
N ILE A 109 17.74 12.68 3.15
CA ILE A 109 18.42 12.20 1.95
C ILE A 109 18.36 10.67 1.99
N GLY A 110 17.87 10.06 0.92
CA GLY A 110 17.64 8.63 0.89
C GLY A 110 16.55 8.25 -0.09
N ASN A 111 16.09 7.01 0.01
CA ASN A 111 15.00 6.52 -0.81
C ASN A 111 14.01 5.71 0.03
N TYR A 112 12.78 5.66 -0.47
CA TYR A 112 11.74 4.81 0.08
C TYR A 112 10.81 4.31 -1.03
N THR A 113 10.22 3.14 -0.80
CA THR A 113 9.11 2.60 -1.57
C THR A 113 8.24 1.80 -0.62
N VAL A 114 6.96 2.15 -0.56
CA VAL A 114 5.94 1.42 0.18
C VAL A 114 4.81 1.07 -0.78
N LYS A 115 4.46 -0.21 -0.82
CA LYS A 115 3.34 -0.73 -1.60
C LYS A 115 2.40 -1.49 -0.67
N TYR A 116 1.10 -1.43 -0.90
CA TYR A 116 0.15 -2.18 -0.09
C TYR A 116 -1.00 -2.73 -0.94
N LYS A 117 -1.48 -3.92 -0.61
CA LYS A 117 -2.54 -4.66 -1.31
C LYS A 117 -3.28 -5.61 -0.38
#